data_AF-A0A1F6IMH4-F1
#
_entry.id   AF-A0A1F6IMH4-F1
#
_cell.length_a   1.000
_cell.length_b   1.000
_cell.length_c   1.000
_cell.angle_alpha   90.00
_cell.angle_beta   90.00
_cell.angle_gamma   90.00
#
_symmetry.space_group_name_H-M   'P 1'
#
loop_
_entity.id
_entity.type
_entity.pdbx_description
1 polymer ?
#
loop_
_entity_poly.entity_id
_entity_poly.type
_entity_poly.pdbx_seq_one_letter_code
_entity_poly.pdbx_strand_id
1 'polypeptide(L)'
;MVQAAAMSGKFWHGNEGFPILFEDGNLRVYKNPTNEVFVEEVASGVTIRINAYPYASGCGLQFTTDSLVEPTVVNGTIGWSVRRR
;
A
#
# COMPACT_ATOMS: atom_id res chain seq x y z
N MET A 1 -38.29 15.46 4.50
CA MET A 1 -37.03 15.46 3.73
C MET A 1 -35.90 15.27 4.72
N VAL A 2 -35.23 14.11 4.71
CA VAL A 2 -34.11 13.84 5.61
C VAL A 2 -32.84 14.27 4.89
N GLN A 3 -32.18 15.29 5.41
CA GLN A 3 -30.94 15.83 4.88
C GLN A 3 -29.79 14.90 5.31
N ALA A 4 -29.18 14.22 4.34
CA ALA A 4 -27.99 13.41 4.59
C ALA A 4 -26.82 14.34 4.94
N ALA A 5 -26.30 14.22 6.16
CA ALA A 5 -25.05 14.85 6.55
C ALA A 5 -23.91 14.18 5.77
N ALA A 6 -23.28 14.92 4.86
CA ALA A 6 -22.03 14.48 4.25
C ALA A 6 -20.96 14.46 5.34
N MET A 7 -20.58 13.27 5.78
CA MET A 7 -19.46 13.07 6.70
C MET A 7 -18.19 13.57 6.01
N SER A 8 -17.69 14.74 6.41
CA SER A 8 -16.38 15.23 5.97
C SER A 8 -15.31 14.40 6.66
N GLY A 9 -15.05 13.20 6.13
CA GLY A 9 -13.85 12.45 6.47
C GLY A 9 -12.65 13.32 6.10
N LYS A 10 -11.83 13.69 7.09
CA LYS A 10 -10.54 14.33 6.82
C LYS A 10 -9.72 13.32 6.02
N PHE A 11 -9.60 13.54 4.71
CA PHE A 11 -8.67 12.79 3.89
C PHE A 11 -7.27 13.29 4.23
N TRP A 12 -6.51 12.46 4.94
CA TRP A 12 -5.10 12.68 5.15
C TRP A 12 -4.39 12.30 3.84
N HIS A 13 -3.54 13.19 3.35
CA HIS A 13 -2.78 12.96 2.14
C HIS A 13 -1.36 12.51 2.54
N GLY A 14 -0.89 11.41 1.96
CA GLY A 14 0.49 10.91 2.16
C GLY A 14 1.53 11.76 1.43
N ASN A 15 2.79 11.32 1.44
CA ASN A 15 3.93 12.03 0.86
C ASN A 15 3.74 12.43 -0.63
N GLU A 16 2.91 11.68 -1.36
CA GLU A 16 2.60 11.92 -2.77
C GLU A 16 1.26 12.64 -3.01
N GLY A 17 0.59 13.12 -1.95
CA GLY A 17 -0.69 13.80 -2.07
C GLY A 17 -1.87 12.85 -2.31
N PHE A 18 -1.71 11.56 -2.03
CA PHE A 18 -2.74 10.54 -2.25
C PHE A 18 -3.58 10.25 -1.00
N PRO A 19 -4.87 9.90 -1.14
CA PRO A 19 -5.72 9.54 -0.01
C PRO A 19 -5.16 8.37 0.79
N ILE A 20 -4.92 8.60 2.08
CA ILE A 20 -4.56 7.57 3.05
C ILE A 20 -5.83 6.78 3.43
N LEU A 21 -5.75 5.46 3.30
CA LEU A 21 -6.81 4.52 3.68
C LEU A 21 -6.61 3.99 5.10
N PHE A 22 -5.36 3.85 5.53
CA PHE A 22 -4.98 3.36 6.85
C PHE A 22 -3.59 3.89 7.23
N GLU A 23 -3.40 4.25 8.49
CA GLU A 23 -2.09 4.61 9.05
C GLU A 23 -2.07 4.31 10.56
N ASP A 24 -1.04 3.60 11.04
CA ASP A 24 -0.88 3.27 12.46
C ASP A 24 0.53 3.55 13.03
N GLY A 25 1.27 4.45 12.39
CA GLY A 25 2.63 4.85 12.80
C GLY A 25 3.73 3.88 12.35
N ASN A 26 3.41 2.60 12.13
CA ASN A 26 4.33 1.62 11.54
C ASN A 26 4.01 1.38 10.07
N LEU A 27 2.72 1.39 9.73
CA LEU A 27 2.22 1.09 8.40
C LEU A 27 1.43 2.27 7.86
N ARG A 28 1.56 2.54 6.56
CA ARG A 28 0.69 3.43 5.81
C ARG A 28 0.17 2.72 4.57
N VAL A 29 -1.14 2.83 4.33
CA VAL A 29 -1.81 2.31 3.14
C VAL A 29 -2.50 3.45 2.41
N TYR A 30 -2.21 3.61 1.12
CA TYR A 30 -2.81 4.66 0.30
C TYR A 30 -3.11 4.16 -1.11
N LYS A 31 -3.96 4.90 -1.84
CA LYS A 31 -4.30 4.61 -3.23
C LYS A 31 -4.01 5.78 -4.14
N ASN A 32 -3.43 5.51 -5.30
CA ASN A 32 -3.31 6.51 -6.35
C ASN A 32 -4.63 6.65 -7.16
N PRO A 33 -4.75 7.67 -8.03
CA PRO A 33 -5.94 7.87 -8.87
C PRO A 33 -6.27 6.72 -9.82
N THR A 34 -5.32 5.84 -10.12
CA THR A 34 -5.53 4.64 -10.95
C THR A 34 -5.92 3.41 -10.13
N ASN A 35 -6.31 3.58 -8.86
CA ASN A 35 -6.74 2.54 -7.92
C ASN A 35 -5.67 1.51 -7.52
N GLU A 36 -4.39 1.82 -7.72
CA GLU A 36 -3.30 0.97 -7.24
C GLU A 36 -3.14 1.17 -5.73
N VAL A 37 -2.91 0.07 -5.02
CA VAL A 37 -2.75 0.10 -3.56
C VAL A 37 -1.27 0.08 -3.23
N PHE A 38 -0.86 0.97 -2.35
CA PHE A 38 0.50 1.03 -1.83
C PHE A 38 0.46 0.72 -0.34
N VAL A 39 1.40 -0.11 0.10
CA VAL A 39 1.64 -0.45 1.51
C VAL A 39 3.06 -0.06 1.84
N GLU A 40 3.22 0.94 2.69
CA GLU A 40 4.50 1.53 3.10
C GLU A 40 4.76 1.20 4.57
N GLU A 41 5.94 0.64 4.87
CA GLU A 41 6.45 0.60 6.25
C GLU A 41 7.10 1.96 6.56
N VAL A 42 6.49 2.73 7.45
CA VAL A 42 6.84 4.14 7.71
C VAL A 42 8.27 4.30 8.20
N ALA A 43 8.77 3.36 9.01
CA ALA A 43 10.10 3.43 9.59
C ALA A 43 11.23 3.21 8.58
N SER A 44 11.00 2.36 7.57
CA SER A 44 12.00 1.98 6.58
C SER A 44 11.82 2.66 5.23
N GLY A 45 10.61 3.18 4.95
CA GLY A 45 10.21 3.69 3.63
C GLY A 45 9.97 2.58 2.60
N VAL A 46 10.07 1.30 2.99
CA VAL A 46 9.82 0.17 2.09
C VAL A 46 8.38 0.21 1.63
N THR A 47 8.17 0.22 0.31
CA THR A 47 6.84 0.29 -0.29
C THR A 47 6.57 -0.91 -1.18
N ILE A 48 5.40 -1.53 -0.99
CA ILE A 48 4.84 -2.57 -1.84
C ILE A 48 3.69 -1.96 -2.64
N ARG A 49 3.78 -2.03 -3.97
CA ARG A 49 2.70 -1.68 -4.89
C ARG A 49 1.95 -2.94 -5.29
N ILE A 50 0.65 -2.94 -5.03
CA ILE A 50 -0.30 -3.98 -5.39
C ILE A 50 -1.08 -3.49 -6.59
N ASN A 51 -0.80 -4.09 -7.75
CA ASN A 51 -1.48 -3.70 -8.98
C ASN A 51 -2.70 -4.59 -9.24
N ALA A 52 -3.90 -3.99 -9.19
CA ALA A 52 -5.16 -4.68 -9.42
C ALA A 52 -5.70 -4.37 -10.83
N TYR A 53 -4.95 -4.68 -11.90
CA TYR A 53 -5.49 -4.59 -13.27
C TYR A 53 -6.16 -5.90 -13.69
N PRO A 54 -7.45 -5.90 -14.07
CA PRO A 54 -8.17 -7.11 -14.47
C PRO A 54 -7.87 -7.59 -15.90
N TYR A 55 -7.16 -6.81 -16.73
CA TYR A 55 -6.94 -7.16 -18.14
C TYR A 55 -5.47 -7.01 -18.54
N ALA A 56 -4.91 -8.11 -19.04
CA ALA A 56 -3.59 -8.29 -19.64
C ALA A 56 -2.39 -8.41 -18.68
N SER A 57 -1.92 -9.66 -18.50
CA SER A 57 -0.51 -10.05 -18.33
C SER A 57 0.32 -9.48 -17.16
N GLY A 58 -0.23 -8.61 -16.33
CA GLY A 58 0.53 -7.75 -15.41
C GLY A 58 0.03 -7.70 -13.97
N CYS A 59 -0.77 -8.68 -13.52
CA CYS A 59 -1.10 -8.83 -12.10
C CYS A 59 0.16 -9.24 -11.34
N GLY A 60 0.61 -8.40 -10.40
CA GLY A 60 1.83 -8.67 -9.66
C GLY A 60 2.06 -7.74 -8.48
N LEU A 61 3.06 -8.11 -7.70
CA LEU A 61 3.58 -7.30 -6.61
C LEU A 61 4.88 -6.65 -7.08
N GLN A 62 4.98 -5.35 -6.89
CA GLN A 62 6.21 -4.59 -7.16
C GLN A 62 6.74 -4.03 -5.85
N PHE A 63 8.02 -4.27 -5.59
CA PHE A 63 8.74 -3.75 -4.42
C PHE A 63 9.62 -2.59 -4.85
N THR A 64 9.57 -1.49 -4.10
CA THR A 64 10.51 -0.37 -4.25
C THR A 64 11.31 -0.26 -2.96
N THR A 65 12.56 -0.71 -2.99
CA THR A 65 13.47 -0.75 -1.84
C THR A 65 14.93 -0.81 -2.31
N ASP A 66 15.85 -0.37 -1.46
CA ASP A 66 17.30 -0.53 -1.59
C ASP A 66 17.82 -1.87 -1.02
N SER A 67 16.93 -2.63 -0.38
CA SER A 67 17.22 -3.84 0.36
C SER A 67 16.96 -5.10 -0.46
N LEU A 68 17.45 -6.25 0.02
CA LEU A 68 17.21 -7.54 -0.64
C LEU A 68 15.78 -8.00 -0.36
N VAL A 69 15.05 -8.43 -1.40
CA VAL A 69 13.71 -9.00 -1.29
C VAL A 69 13.77 -10.50 -1.57
N GLU A 70 13.37 -11.32 -0.60
CA GLU A 70 13.37 -12.78 -0.71
C GLU A 70 11.97 -13.34 -0.42
N PRO A 71 11.47 -14.32 -1.20
CA PRO A 71 10.24 -15.01 -0.86
C PRO A 71 10.43 -15.80 0.45
N THR A 72 9.39 -15.82 1.27
CA THR A 72 9.36 -16.56 2.54
C THR A 72 8.00 -17.22 2.74
N VAL A 73 7.93 -18.24 3.60
CA VAL A 73 6.66 -18.89 3.95
C VAL A 73 6.17 -18.32 5.26
N VAL A 74 4.99 -17.70 5.25
CA VAL A 74 4.33 -17.15 6.44
C VAL A 74 3.00 -17.88 6.63
N ASN A 75 2.88 -18.66 7.69
CA ASN A 75 1.67 -19.42 8.03
C ASN A 75 1.09 -20.22 6.84
N GLY A 76 1.97 -20.84 6.04
CA GLY A 76 1.57 -21.64 4.87
C GLY A 76 1.24 -20.82 3.61
N THR A 77 1.42 -19.51 3.63
CA THR A 77 1.26 -18.61 2.47
C THR A 77 2.59 -18.04 2.01
N ILE A 78 2.68 -17.62 0.75
CA ILE A 78 3.85 -16.91 0.22
C ILE A 78 3.84 -15.48 0.76
N GLY A 79 4.90 -15.12 1.49
CA GLY A 79 5.23 -13.76 1.86
C GLY A 79 6.57 -13.34 1.24
N TRP A 80 6.98 -12.10 1.51
CA TRP A 80 8.27 -11.56 1.11
C TRP A 80 8.95 -10.91 2.31
N SER A 81 10.23 -11.21 2.51
CA SER A 81 11.05 -10.55 3.53
C SER A 81 11.95 -9.52 2.87
N VAL A 82 12.05 -8.34 3.48
CA VAL A 82 12.94 -7.27 3.04
C VAL A 82 14.07 -7.15 4.05
N ARG A 83 15.30 -7.44 3.62
CA ARG A 83 16.49 -7.49 4.49
C ARG A 83 17.52 -6.47 4.06
N ARG A 84 18.00 -5.66 5.00
CA ARG A 84 19.17 -4.81 4.78
C ARG A 84 20.38 -5.70 4.49
N ARG A 85 21.20 -5.29 3.52
CA ARG A 85 22.51 -5.91 3.28
C ARG A 85 23.47 -5.66 4.43
#